data_AF-A0A934IZ86-F1
#
_entry.id   AF-A0A934IZ86-F1
#
_cell.length_a   1.000
_cell.length_b   1.000
_cell.length_c   1.000
_cell.angle_alpha   90.00
_cell.angle_beta   90.00
_cell.angle_gamma   90.00
#
_symmetry.space_group_name_H-M   'P 1'
#
loop_
_entity.id
_entity.type
_entity.pdbx_description
1 polymer ?
#
loop_
_entity_poly.entity_id
_entity_poly.type
_entity_poly.pdbx_seq_one_letter_code
_entity_poly.pdbx_strand_id
1 'polypeptide(L)'
;MINNGYLNKDSLSFRTKGWEGKLKNHKANYILMQYDSISPYFKYVHVNGHVKLPPIDYISGMSTAERTKYALIGKMVGTIANIPKSYEIIGYFHTPHSYRLQSQIWLVSKEAAIELTNGTNFDFSTPSGNARKVLDRLIGSEKYELIPRDQFGTYVLESNRMFPAFLTVSILFLAIMKVLVIFMWIRKDNAVIKVFYFSGSSYWRITGFLVQQKLLPYFFSSSGLLVLFLTFKFINPLWDNVWLYKLTYFVCAGWLVLLITLGFTIIKESVQKGGKRF
;
A
#
# COMPACT_ATOMS: atom_id res chain seq x y z
N MET A 1 3.95 0.39 2.83
CA MET A 1 2.86 1.40 3.03
C MET A 1 2.68 1.78 4.50
N ILE A 2 3.67 2.44 5.09
CA ILE A 2 3.40 3.22 6.31
C ILE A 2 2.58 4.42 5.84
N ASN A 3 1.36 4.61 6.37
CA ASN A 3 0.53 5.73 5.96
C ASN A 3 0.96 7.00 6.71
N ASN A 4 1.97 7.67 6.17
CA ASN A 4 2.64 8.82 6.76
C ASN A 4 1.92 10.14 6.41
N GLY A 5 0.61 10.19 6.66
CA GLY A 5 -0.26 11.34 6.37
C GLY A 5 -1.33 11.03 5.33
N TYR A 6 -2.33 11.91 5.20
CA TYR A 6 -3.51 11.78 4.33
C TYR A 6 -3.21 11.79 2.81
N LEU A 7 -1.94 11.73 2.42
CA LEU A 7 -1.51 11.85 1.05
C LEU A 7 -1.56 10.49 0.35
N ASN A 8 -2.46 10.37 -0.61
CA ASN A 8 -2.57 9.21 -1.50
C ASN A 8 -1.38 9.15 -2.47
N LYS A 9 -1.10 7.99 -3.06
CA LYS A 9 -0.04 7.79 -4.07
C LYS A 9 -0.13 8.75 -5.26
N ASP A 10 -1.35 9.18 -5.61
CA ASP A 10 -1.63 10.07 -6.74
C ASP A 10 -1.65 11.54 -6.33
N SER A 11 -1.30 11.86 -5.07
CA SER A 11 -1.28 13.22 -4.56
C SER A 11 -0.01 13.97 -5.01
N LEU A 12 -0.11 15.28 -5.18
CA LEU A 12 0.98 16.14 -5.68
C LEU A 12 1.43 17.13 -4.61
N SER A 13 2.73 17.32 -4.44
CA SER A 13 3.28 18.45 -3.67
C SER A 13 3.75 19.48 -4.67
N PHE A 14 3.44 20.73 -4.41
CA PHE A 14 3.87 21.82 -5.27
C PHE A 14 4.16 23.08 -4.48
N ARG A 15 4.97 23.94 -5.08
CA ARG A 15 5.21 25.31 -4.65
C ARG A 15 4.59 26.26 -5.66
N THR A 16 4.07 27.38 -5.19
CA THR A 16 3.44 28.37 -6.06
C THR A 16 4.47 29.22 -6.77
N LYS A 17 4.25 29.50 -8.05
CA LYS A 17 5.06 30.40 -8.88
C LYS A 17 4.15 31.49 -9.45
N GLY A 18 4.06 32.64 -8.76
CA GLY A 18 3.21 33.75 -9.21
C GLY A 18 1.69 33.46 -9.20
N TRP A 19 1.23 32.56 -8.33
CA TRP A 19 -0.19 32.37 -8.06
C TRP A 19 -0.66 33.38 -7.00
N GLU A 20 -1.88 33.88 -7.13
CA GLU A 20 -2.46 34.92 -6.26
C GLU A 20 -3.44 34.36 -5.21
N GLY A 21 -3.45 33.03 -4.98
CA GLY A 21 -4.30 32.40 -3.96
C GLY A 21 -5.79 32.27 -4.35
N LYS A 22 -6.18 32.65 -5.57
CA LYS A 22 -7.54 32.43 -6.10
C LYS A 22 -7.61 31.13 -6.88
N LEU A 23 -8.45 30.20 -6.40
CA LEU A 23 -8.76 28.96 -7.10
C LEU A 23 -9.84 29.22 -8.17
N LYS A 24 -9.67 28.64 -9.36
CA LYS A 24 -10.74 28.65 -10.37
C LYS A 24 -11.88 27.73 -9.92
N ASN A 25 -13.13 28.17 -10.13
CA ASN A 25 -14.30 27.36 -9.80
C ASN A 25 -14.27 26.04 -10.57
N HIS A 26 -14.20 24.92 -9.84
CA HIS A 26 -14.22 23.59 -10.42
C HIS A 26 -15.03 22.62 -9.56
N LYS A 27 -15.84 21.77 -10.21
CA LYS A 27 -16.71 20.78 -9.54
C LYS A 27 -15.97 19.53 -9.02
N ALA A 28 -14.65 19.47 -9.18
CA ALA A 28 -13.90 18.29 -8.77
C ALA A 28 -13.77 18.24 -7.24
N ASN A 29 -13.94 17.06 -6.66
CA ASN A 29 -13.65 16.84 -5.25
C ASN A 29 -12.14 16.84 -5.03
N TYR A 30 -11.67 17.60 -4.05
CA TYR A 30 -10.25 17.65 -3.70
C TYR A 30 -10.02 18.10 -2.26
N ILE A 31 -8.84 17.77 -1.75
CA ILE A 31 -8.27 18.41 -0.58
C ILE A 31 -7.00 19.14 -1.00
N LEU A 32 -6.80 20.33 -0.47
CA LEU A 32 -5.60 21.12 -0.65
C LEU A 32 -5.10 21.52 0.74
N MET A 33 -3.87 21.16 1.06
CA MET A 33 -3.23 21.46 2.34
C MET A 33 -2.06 22.38 2.12
N GLN A 34 -2.14 23.60 2.61
CA GLN A 34 -1.07 24.58 2.61
C GLN A 34 -0.25 24.45 3.89
N TYR A 35 1.06 24.58 3.77
CA TYR A 35 1.98 24.55 4.91
C TYR A 35 3.22 25.40 4.66
N ASP A 36 3.84 25.85 5.75
CA ASP A 36 5.17 26.44 5.73
C ASP A 36 6.22 25.32 5.79
N SER A 37 7.30 25.47 5.03
CA SER A 37 8.50 24.63 5.16
C SER A 37 9.09 24.61 6.58
N ILE A 38 8.97 25.71 7.33
CA ILE A 38 9.51 25.82 8.71
C ILE A 38 8.62 25.05 9.70
N SER A 39 7.31 25.03 9.47
CA SER A 39 6.33 24.34 10.34
C SER A 39 5.43 23.40 9.52
N PRO A 40 5.97 22.27 9.04
CA PRO A 40 5.24 21.36 8.14
C PRO A 40 4.10 20.57 8.83
N TYR A 41 4.05 20.61 10.16
CA TYR A 41 3.02 19.95 10.97
C TYR A 41 1.72 20.77 11.07
N PHE A 42 1.81 22.06 10.80
CA PHE A 42 0.69 22.99 10.85
C PHE A 42 0.16 23.20 9.44
N LYS A 43 -1.08 22.77 9.19
CA LYS A 43 -1.66 22.76 7.84
C LYS A 43 -2.95 23.54 7.77
N TYR A 44 -3.05 24.43 6.79
CA TYR A 44 -4.30 25.07 6.40
C TYR A 44 -4.95 24.22 5.32
N VAL A 45 -6.15 23.74 5.57
CA VAL A 45 -6.80 22.69 4.78
C VAL A 45 -8.06 23.23 4.15
N HIS A 46 -8.10 23.18 2.82
CA HIS A 46 -9.28 23.49 2.02
C HIS A 46 -9.84 22.19 1.46
N VAL A 47 -11.12 21.93 1.72
CA VAL A 47 -11.83 20.74 1.26
C VAL A 47 -12.94 21.17 0.32
N ASN A 48 -12.96 20.62 -0.90
CA ASN A 48 -14.03 20.82 -1.86
C ASN A 48 -14.75 19.51 -2.16
N GLY A 49 -16.08 19.54 -2.06
CA GLY A 49 -16.96 18.40 -2.33
C GLY A 49 -16.79 17.23 -1.35
N HIS A 50 -17.14 16.03 -1.80
CA HIS A 50 -17.11 14.83 -0.96
C HIS A 50 -15.74 14.15 -1.01
N VAL A 51 -14.92 14.39 0.01
CA VAL A 51 -13.62 13.74 0.21
C VAL A 51 -13.63 13.00 1.55
N LYS A 52 -13.15 11.75 1.56
CA LYS A 52 -13.12 10.90 2.76
C LYS A 52 -12.00 11.36 3.70
N LEU A 53 -12.30 12.14 4.73
CA LEU A 53 -11.32 12.59 5.74
C LEU A 53 -10.79 11.42 6.60
N PRO A 54 -9.65 11.57 7.32
CA PRO A 54 -9.23 10.60 8.32
C PRO A 54 -10.34 10.38 9.37
N PRO A 55 -10.39 9.22 10.03
CA PRO A 55 -11.31 9.01 11.14
C PRO A 55 -11.00 10.00 12.28
N ILE A 56 -12.04 10.55 12.90
CA ILE A 56 -11.95 11.61 13.92
C ILE A 56 -12.72 11.16 15.16
N ASP A 57 -12.08 11.29 16.32
CA ASP A 57 -12.73 11.24 17.63
C ASP A 57 -13.25 12.63 17.94
N TYR A 58 -14.56 12.86 17.74
CA TYR A 58 -15.19 14.14 18.04
C TYR A 58 -15.28 14.37 19.55
N ILE A 59 -15.09 15.61 19.96
CA ILE A 59 -15.47 16.05 21.30
C ILE A 59 -17.00 15.99 21.39
N SER A 60 -17.54 15.55 22.53
CA SER A 60 -18.98 15.37 22.71
C SER A 60 -19.77 16.61 22.26
N GLY A 61 -20.78 16.42 21.41
CA GLY A 61 -21.61 17.50 20.86
C GLY A 61 -21.00 18.29 19.69
N MET A 62 -19.76 18.00 19.28
CA MET A 62 -19.11 18.66 18.15
C MET A 62 -19.35 17.90 16.83
N SER A 63 -19.47 18.65 15.73
CA SER A 63 -19.64 18.11 14.37
C SER A 63 -19.05 19.05 13.30
N THR A 64 -18.79 18.55 12.09
CA THR A 64 -18.30 19.34 10.96
C THR A 64 -19.39 20.02 10.14
N ALA A 65 -20.67 19.67 10.35
CA ALA A 65 -21.77 20.04 9.47
C ALA A 65 -22.00 21.57 9.44
N GLU A 66 -22.05 22.20 10.61
CA GLU A 66 -22.45 23.61 10.75
C GLU A 66 -21.27 24.59 10.82
N ARG A 67 -20.04 24.09 10.91
CA ARG A 67 -18.86 24.93 11.15
C ARG A 67 -18.18 25.35 9.84
N THR A 68 -17.79 26.62 9.78
CA THR A 68 -17.04 27.20 8.64
C THR A 68 -15.53 27.10 8.85
N LYS A 69 -15.07 27.25 10.10
CA LYS A 69 -13.66 27.11 10.51
C LYS A 69 -13.55 26.16 11.70
N TYR A 70 -12.72 25.14 11.58
CA TYR A 70 -12.49 24.19 12.66
C TYR A 70 -11.08 23.60 12.64
N ALA A 71 -10.60 23.21 13.80
CA ALA A 71 -9.30 22.57 13.97
C ALA A 71 -9.46 21.08 14.31
N LEU A 72 -8.64 20.25 13.66
CA LEU A 72 -8.43 18.84 13.97
C LEU A 72 -7.00 18.64 14.44
N ILE A 73 -6.81 17.95 15.56
CA ILE A 73 -5.52 17.88 16.23
C ILE A 73 -5.08 16.43 16.40
N GLY A 74 -3.80 16.16 16.16
CA GLY A 74 -3.19 14.90 16.52
C GLY A 74 -2.99 14.76 18.03
N LYS A 75 -3.20 13.56 18.57
CA LYS A 75 -3.14 13.31 20.03
C LYS A 75 -1.75 13.56 20.66
N MET A 76 -0.68 13.66 19.87
CA MET A 76 0.69 13.93 20.34
C MET A 76 1.10 15.41 20.25
N VAL A 77 0.19 16.29 19.81
CA VAL A 77 0.44 17.73 19.77
C VAL A 77 0.45 18.28 21.20
N GLY A 78 1.64 18.59 21.71
CA GLY A 78 1.81 19.10 23.08
C GLY A 78 1.42 20.57 23.29
N THR A 79 1.23 21.34 22.22
CA THR A 79 0.95 22.79 22.34
C THR A 79 -0.18 23.21 21.41
N ILE A 80 -1.33 23.51 22.02
CA ILE A 80 -2.54 24.01 21.33
C ILE A 80 -2.49 25.54 21.18
N ALA A 81 -1.59 26.22 21.89
CA ALA A 81 -1.48 27.69 21.94
C ALA A 81 -1.24 28.36 20.57
N ASN A 82 -0.73 27.62 19.58
CA ASN A 82 -0.47 28.13 18.22
C ASN A 82 -1.72 28.11 17.31
N ILE A 83 -2.86 27.63 17.79
CA ILE A 83 -4.11 27.61 17.03
C ILE A 83 -4.79 29.00 17.14
N PRO A 84 -5.13 29.66 16.03
CA PRO A 84 -5.81 30.94 16.06
C PRO A 84 -7.17 30.81 16.74
N LYS A 85 -7.55 31.81 17.56
CA LYS A 85 -8.82 31.83 18.31
C LYS A 85 -10.08 31.73 17.42
N SER A 86 -9.95 32.00 16.13
CA SER A 86 -11.03 31.88 15.13
C SER A 86 -11.35 30.43 14.73
N TYR A 87 -10.53 29.45 15.14
CA TYR A 87 -10.76 28.03 14.84
C TYR A 87 -11.22 27.29 16.10
N GLU A 88 -12.39 26.67 16.03
CA GLU A 88 -12.89 25.80 17.10
C GLU A 88 -12.27 24.41 16.99
N ILE A 89 -11.79 23.87 18.10
CA ILE A 89 -11.26 22.50 18.16
C ILE A 89 -12.43 21.54 18.27
N ILE A 90 -12.62 20.69 17.26
CA ILE A 90 -13.80 19.81 17.19
C ILE A 90 -13.49 18.35 17.52
N GLY A 91 -12.21 17.96 17.50
CA GLY A 91 -11.83 16.58 17.74
C GLY A 91 -10.37 16.26 17.42
N TYR A 92 -10.05 15.00 17.65
CA TYR A 92 -8.70 14.46 17.48
C TYR A 92 -8.67 13.40 16.38
N PHE A 93 -7.54 13.24 15.71
CA PHE A 93 -7.39 12.14 14.74
C PHE A 93 -7.45 10.78 15.44
N HIS A 94 -8.35 9.91 14.99
CA HIS A 94 -8.47 8.52 15.43
C HIS A 94 -7.52 7.62 14.63
N THR A 95 -6.24 7.96 14.62
CA THR A 95 -5.20 7.22 13.87
C THR A 95 -3.99 6.96 14.76
N PRO A 96 -4.09 6.06 15.76
CA PRO A 96 -3.08 5.89 16.80
C PRO A 96 -1.71 5.43 16.28
N HIS A 97 -1.64 4.92 15.05
CA HIS A 97 -0.42 4.37 14.46
C HIS A 97 0.15 5.24 13.31
N SER A 98 -0.49 6.38 13.01
CA SER A 98 0.04 7.35 12.03
C SER A 98 0.81 8.44 12.77
N TYR A 99 2.13 8.27 12.89
CA TYR A 99 3.01 9.24 13.56
C TYR A 99 2.81 10.68 13.06
N ARG A 100 2.60 10.86 11.74
CA ARG A 100 2.36 12.18 11.15
C ARG A 100 0.99 12.77 11.47
N LEU A 101 -0.10 12.00 11.36
CA LEU A 101 -1.42 12.54 11.73
C LEU A 101 -1.50 12.80 13.24
N GLN A 102 -0.81 12.01 14.07
CA GLN A 102 -0.76 12.23 15.51
C GLN A 102 0.02 13.48 15.92
N SER A 103 0.90 14.01 15.08
CA SER A 103 1.69 15.21 15.33
C SER A 103 1.21 16.43 14.54
N GLN A 104 0.16 16.30 13.73
CA GLN A 104 -0.34 17.36 12.86
C GLN A 104 -1.49 18.15 13.48
N ILE A 105 -1.55 19.43 13.10
CA ILE A 105 -2.69 20.32 13.35
C ILE A 105 -3.25 20.70 11.98
N TRP A 106 -4.54 20.43 11.76
CA TRP A 106 -5.24 20.83 10.55
C TRP A 106 -6.26 21.91 10.87
N LEU A 107 -6.08 23.08 10.27
CA LEU A 107 -7.03 24.17 10.29
C LEU A 107 -7.88 24.11 9.03
N VAL A 108 -9.09 23.59 9.15
CA VAL A 108 -10.00 23.44 8.03
C VAL A 108 -10.88 24.68 7.91
N SER A 109 -10.86 25.30 6.73
CA SER A 109 -11.74 26.43 6.40
C SER A 109 -12.57 26.09 5.16
N LYS A 110 -13.86 26.40 5.21
CA LYS A 110 -14.79 26.33 4.06
C LYS A 110 -14.69 27.57 3.16
N GLU A 111 -13.88 28.57 3.53
CA GLU A 111 -13.66 29.76 2.72
C GLU A 111 -12.86 29.42 1.45
N ALA A 112 -13.23 30.06 0.33
CA ALA A 112 -12.64 29.80 -0.98
C ALA A 112 -11.31 30.53 -1.21
N ALA A 113 -11.01 31.57 -0.43
CA ALA A 113 -9.79 32.36 -0.58
C ALA A 113 -8.64 31.71 0.18
N ILE A 114 -7.48 31.61 -0.47
CA ILE A 114 -6.25 31.04 0.11
C ILE A 114 -5.27 32.18 0.34
N GLU A 115 -4.89 32.36 1.61
CA GLU A 115 -3.92 33.38 2.01
C GLU A 115 -2.50 32.82 1.90
N LEU A 116 -1.71 33.32 0.94
CA LEU A 116 -0.35 32.83 0.70
C LEU A 116 0.66 33.15 1.82
N THR A 117 0.29 34.06 2.73
CA THR A 117 1.04 34.33 3.96
C THR A 117 1.14 33.12 4.88
N ASN A 118 0.20 32.18 4.75
CA ASN A 118 0.12 30.98 5.58
C ASN A 118 1.04 29.83 5.11
N GLY A 119 1.78 30.04 4.02
CA GLY A 119 2.75 29.08 3.48
C GLY A 119 2.74 29.04 1.96
N THR A 120 3.88 28.69 1.36
CA THR A 120 4.03 28.61 -0.10
C THR A 120 4.08 27.18 -0.64
N ASN A 121 4.05 26.19 0.26
CA ASN A 121 4.05 24.77 -0.09
C ASN A 121 2.66 24.19 0.08
N PHE A 122 2.30 23.31 -0.85
CA PHE A 122 0.96 22.76 -0.95
C PHE A 122 1.02 21.26 -1.21
N ASP A 123 0.15 20.53 -0.53
CA ASP A 123 -0.18 19.15 -0.83
C ASP A 123 -1.60 19.05 -1.39
N PHE A 124 -1.74 18.47 -2.57
CA PHE A 124 -3.01 18.31 -3.26
C PHE A 124 -3.36 16.84 -3.45
N SER A 125 -4.60 16.47 -3.14
CA SER A 125 -5.12 15.11 -3.31
C SER A 125 -6.55 15.13 -3.83
N THR A 126 -6.87 14.20 -4.73
CA THR A 126 -8.22 14.02 -5.30
C THR A 126 -8.58 12.53 -5.35
N PRO A 127 -9.84 12.16 -5.10
CA PRO A 127 -10.32 10.78 -5.25
C PRO A 127 -10.39 10.33 -6.72
N SER A 128 -10.36 11.26 -7.68
CA SER A 128 -10.51 10.97 -9.12
C SER A 128 -9.30 10.28 -9.77
N GLY A 129 -8.19 10.10 -9.05
CA GLY A 129 -6.98 9.40 -9.51
C GLY A 129 -6.07 10.21 -10.44
N ASN A 130 -6.51 11.34 -11.01
CA ASN A 130 -5.70 12.19 -11.88
C ASN A 130 -5.49 13.59 -11.30
N ALA A 131 -4.70 13.67 -10.22
CA ALA A 131 -4.47 14.91 -9.49
C ALA A 131 -3.84 16.02 -10.33
N ARG A 132 -2.93 15.69 -11.26
CA ARG A 132 -2.26 16.68 -12.11
C ARG A 132 -3.24 17.42 -13.00
N LYS A 133 -4.10 16.68 -13.70
CA LYS A 133 -5.12 17.27 -14.58
C LYS A 133 -6.11 18.14 -13.82
N VAL A 134 -6.47 17.77 -12.59
CA VAL A 134 -7.36 18.57 -11.75
C VAL A 134 -6.64 19.83 -11.25
N LEU A 135 -5.41 19.71 -10.79
CA LEU A 135 -4.59 20.83 -10.33
C LEU A 135 -4.33 21.85 -11.45
N ASP A 136 -4.01 21.38 -12.66
CA ASP A 136 -3.82 22.21 -13.85
C ASP A 136 -5.08 23.04 -14.18
N ARG A 137 -6.27 22.48 -13.98
CA ARG A 137 -7.53 23.19 -14.19
C ARG A 137 -7.81 24.22 -13.09
N LEU A 138 -7.41 23.93 -11.85
CA LEU A 138 -7.65 24.79 -10.69
C LEU A 138 -6.72 26.01 -10.66
N ILE A 139 -5.44 25.81 -10.92
CA ILE A 139 -4.38 26.83 -10.73
C ILE A 139 -3.74 27.23 -12.06
N GLY A 140 -3.61 26.29 -13.01
CA GLY A 140 -2.86 26.46 -14.25
C GLY A 140 -1.42 25.95 -14.11
N SER A 141 -0.96 25.15 -15.08
CA SER A 141 0.35 24.48 -15.05
C SER A 141 1.55 25.44 -14.93
N GLU A 142 1.42 26.67 -15.41
CA GLU A 142 2.49 27.67 -15.36
C GLU A 142 2.67 28.33 -13.99
N LYS A 143 1.66 28.20 -13.12
CA LYS A 143 1.59 28.91 -11.84
C LYS A 143 2.08 28.09 -10.65
N TYR A 144 2.59 26.89 -10.88
CA TYR A 144 3.13 26.04 -9.83
C TYR A 144 4.32 25.20 -10.33
N GLU A 145 5.18 24.83 -9.39
CA GLU A 145 6.30 23.94 -9.60
C GLU A 145 6.10 22.70 -8.73
N LEU A 146 6.18 21.51 -9.32
CA LEU A 146 6.07 20.27 -8.54
C LEU A 146 7.31 20.08 -7.69
N ILE A 147 7.10 19.81 -6.40
CA ILE A 147 8.17 19.40 -5.49
C ILE A 147 8.23 17.87 -5.54
N PRO A 148 9.39 17.28 -5.87
CA PRO A 148 9.57 15.83 -5.80
C PRO A 148 9.33 15.36 -4.35
N ARG A 149 8.46 14.36 -4.20
CA ARG A 149 7.97 13.88 -2.90
C ARG A 149 8.90 12.87 -2.23
N ASP A 150 10.15 12.77 -2.68
CA ASP A 150 11.12 11.78 -2.20
C ASP A 150 11.35 11.90 -0.68
N GLN A 151 11.13 13.10 -0.12
CA GLN A 151 11.29 13.41 1.30
C GLN A 151 10.01 13.27 2.14
N PHE A 152 8.81 13.16 1.52
CA PHE A 152 7.53 13.33 2.22
C PHE A 152 6.71 12.06 2.45
N GLY A 153 7.35 10.89 2.49
CA GLY A 153 6.76 9.70 3.08
C GLY A 153 6.82 8.47 2.19
N THR A 154 6.54 7.36 2.84
CA THR A 154 6.79 5.96 2.49
C THR A 154 6.26 5.47 1.13
N TYR A 155 5.41 6.23 0.43
CA TYR A 155 5.03 5.89 -0.95
C TYR A 155 6.17 6.10 -1.96
N VAL A 156 7.15 6.95 -1.62
CA VAL A 156 8.29 7.28 -2.48
C VAL A 156 9.61 6.69 -1.97
N LEU A 157 9.63 6.16 -0.74
CA LEU A 157 10.80 5.44 -0.23
C LEU A 157 11.10 4.24 -1.13
N GLU A 158 12.31 4.24 -1.69
CA GLU A 158 12.81 3.22 -2.61
C GLU A 158 12.74 1.82 -2.02
N SER A 159 12.85 1.68 -0.70
CA SER A 159 12.63 0.44 0.05
C SER A 159 11.21 -0.15 -0.09
N ASN A 160 10.18 0.67 -0.27
CA ASN A 160 8.81 0.20 -0.56
C ASN A 160 8.60 -0.17 -2.04
N ARG A 161 9.39 0.38 -2.97
CA ARG A 161 9.45 -0.10 -4.36
C ARG A 161 10.24 -1.40 -4.47
N MET A 162 11.27 -1.53 -3.64
CA MET A 162 12.06 -2.76 -3.52
C MET A 162 11.25 -3.91 -2.92
N PHE A 163 10.19 -3.65 -2.15
CA PHE A 163 9.41 -4.72 -1.55
C PHE A 163 8.65 -5.59 -2.57
N PRO A 164 7.85 -5.04 -3.52
CA PRO A 164 7.32 -5.82 -4.64
C PRO A 164 8.42 -6.49 -5.47
N ALA A 165 9.56 -5.82 -5.67
CA ALA A 165 10.70 -6.41 -6.39
C ALA A 165 11.27 -7.62 -5.63
N PHE A 166 11.47 -7.52 -4.32
CA PHE A 166 11.92 -8.59 -3.44
C PHE A 166 10.94 -9.76 -3.42
N LEU A 167 9.64 -9.46 -3.38
CA LEU A 167 8.57 -10.47 -3.43
C LEU A 167 8.55 -11.16 -4.80
N THR A 168 8.76 -10.42 -5.89
CA THR A 168 8.88 -10.95 -7.25
C THR A 168 10.13 -11.81 -7.42
N VAL A 169 11.29 -11.35 -6.94
CA VAL A 169 12.55 -12.11 -6.93
C VAL A 169 12.41 -13.38 -6.09
N SER A 170 11.72 -13.31 -4.94
CA SER A 170 11.43 -14.48 -4.11
C SER A 170 10.53 -15.49 -4.83
N ILE A 171 9.48 -15.04 -5.51
CA ILE A 171 8.62 -15.90 -6.33
C ILE A 171 9.42 -16.54 -7.48
N LEU A 172 10.27 -15.77 -8.15
CA LEU A 172 11.11 -16.26 -9.24
C LEU A 172 12.11 -17.32 -8.73
N PHE A 173 12.77 -17.06 -7.60
CA PHE A 173 13.67 -18.00 -6.95
C PHE A 173 12.95 -19.30 -6.57
N LEU A 174 11.73 -19.19 -6.03
CA LEU A 174 10.89 -20.35 -5.74
C LEU A 174 10.49 -21.12 -7.00
N ALA A 175 10.21 -20.44 -8.11
CA ALA A 175 9.92 -21.09 -9.39
C ALA A 175 11.14 -21.86 -9.92
N ILE A 176 12.33 -21.27 -9.83
CA ILE A 176 13.60 -21.92 -10.23
C ILE A 176 13.87 -23.15 -9.36
N MET A 177 13.76 -23.02 -8.03
CA MET A 177 13.93 -24.15 -7.11
C MET A 177 12.94 -25.28 -7.40
N LYS A 178 11.69 -24.95 -7.75
CA LYS A 178 10.69 -25.93 -8.19
C LYS A 178 11.11 -26.64 -9.47
N VAL A 179 11.56 -25.92 -10.49
CA VAL A 179 12.05 -26.51 -11.75
C VAL A 179 13.23 -27.46 -11.50
N LEU A 180 14.16 -27.08 -10.62
CA LEU A 180 15.31 -27.92 -10.26
C LEU A 180 14.87 -29.22 -9.56
N VAL A 181 13.93 -29.14 -8.61
CA VAL A 181 13.37 -30.32 -7.95
C VAL A 181 12.70 -31.24 -8.98
N ILE A 182 11.88 -30.70 -9.88
CA ILE A 182 11.23 -31.45 -10.96
C ILE A 182 12.26 -32.15 -11.86
N PHE A 183 13.32 -31.42 -12.25
CA PHE A 183 14.37 -31.97 -13.10
C PHE A 183 15.13 -33.12 -12.42
N MET A 184 15.52 -32.94 -11.14
CA MET A 184 16.14 -34.00 -10.35
C MET A 184 15.24 -35.23 -10.24
N TRP A 185 13.93 -35.03 -10.14
CA TRP A 185 12.94 -36.10 -10.03
C TRP A 185 12.78 -36.89 -11.31
N ILE A 186 12.64 -36.21 -12.46
CA ILE A 186 12.62 -36.85 -13.78
C ILE A 186 13.86 -37.73 -13.97
N ARG A 187 15.03 -37.25 -13.54
CA ARG A 187 16.28 -38.01 -13.60
C ARG A 187 16.26 -39.23 -12.67
N LYS A 188 15.71 -39.11 -11.46
CA LYS A 188 15.60 -40.20 -10.47
C LYS A 188 14.62 -41.29 -10.91
N ASP A 189 13.57 -40.92 -11.63
CA ASP A 189 12.49 -41.81 -12.06
C ASP A 189 12.63 -42.26 -13.53
N ASN A 190 13.81 -42.08 -14.12
CA ASN A 190 14.12 -42.46 -15.50
C ASN A 190 13.78 -43.93 -15.80
N ALA A 191 13.92 -44.83 -14.81
CA ALA A 191 13.52 -46.23 -14.95
C ALA A 191 12.00 -46.40 -15.15
N VAL A 192 11.19 -45.67 -14.39
CA VAL A 192 9.72 -45.70 -14.48
C VAL A 192 9.27 -45.09 -15.81
N ILE A 193 9.90 -43.98 -16.22
CA ILE A 193 9.64 -43.32 -17.51
C ILE A 193 9.95 -44.28 -18.67
N LYS A 194 11.08 -44.99 -18.60
CA LYS A 194 11.45 -46.02 -19.59
C LYS A 194 10.44 -47.16 -19.64
N VAL A 195 9.99 -47.67 -18.50
CA VAL A 195 8.99 -48.75 -18.44
C VAL A 195 7.67 -48.32 -19.10
N PHE A 196 7.17 -47.11 -18.79
CA PHE A 196 5.97 -46.60 -19.44
C PHE A 196 6.16 -46.39 -20.95
N TYR A 197 7.32 -45.88 -21.37
CA TYR A 197 7.64 -45.69 -22.78
C TYR A 197 7.69 -47.03 -23.54
N PHE A 198 8.39 -48.04 -22.99
CA PHE A 198 8.45 -49.38 -23.59
C PHE A 198 7.12 -50.14 -23.53
N SER A 199 6.22 -49.80 -22.60
CA SER A 199 4.85 -50.34 -22.55
C SER A 199 3.93 -49.79 -23.66
N GLY A 200 4.43 -48.91 -24.53
CA GLY A 200 3.65 -48.32 -25.63
C GLY A 200 2.82 -47.10 -25.22
N SER A 201 3.05 -46.53 -24.04
CA SER A 201 2.38 -45.27 -23.66
C SER A 201 2.94 -44.10 -24.47
N SER A 202 2.03 -43.28 -25.01
CA SER A 202 2.42 -42.07 -25.73
C SER A 202 3.11 -41.06 -24.81
N TYR A 203 4.05 -40.29 -25.37
CA TYR A 203 4.80 -39.26 -24.65
C TYR A 203 3.89 -38.32 -23.85
N TRP A 204 2.77 -37.90 -24.44
CA TRP A 204 1.78 -37.04 -23.79
C TRP A 204 1.12 -37.67 -22.55
N ARG A 205 0.89 -38.99 -22.57
CA ARG A 205 0.26 -39.71 -21.45
C ARG A 205 1.22 -39.87 -20.27
N ILE A 206 2.51 -40.10 -20.57
CA ILE A 206 3.58 -40.16 -19.57
C ILE A 206 3.76 -38.79 -18.91
N THR A 207 3.86 -37.73 -19.71
CA THR A 207 3.95 -36.35 -19.19
C THR A 207 2.70 -35.99 -18.37
N GLY A 208 1.50 -36.32 -18.84
CA GLY A 208 0.24 -36.08 -18.13
C GLY A 208 0.19 -36.78 -16.77
N PHE A 209 0.57 -38.05 -16.69
CA PHE A 209 0.63 -38.80 -15.42
C PHE A 209 1.61 -38.19 -14.42
N LEU A 210 2.82 -37.81 -14.88
CA LEU A 210 3.83 -37.16 -14.05
C LEU A 210 3.34 -35.78 -13.56
N VAL A 211 2.71 -34.99 -14.43
CA VAL A 211 2.13 -33.70 -14.06
C VAL A 211 1.01 -33.86 -13.03
N GLN A 212 0.08 -34.79 -13.25
CA GLN A 212 -1.07 -34.97 -12.36
C GLN A 212 -0.66 -35.50 -10.98
N GLN A 213 0.27 -36.44 -10.92
CA GLN A 213 0.63 -37.06 -9.64
C GLN A 213 1.63 -36.20 -8.84
N LYS A 214 2.52 -35.49 -9.54
CA LYS A 214 3.68 -34.84 -8.91
C LYS A 214 3.61 -33.32 -8.98
N LEU A 215 3.02 -32.70 -10.02
CA LEU A 215 2.94 -31.23 -10.15
C LEU A 215 1.63 -30.63 -9.62
N LEU A 216 0.53 -31.37 -9.71
CA LEU A 216 -0.80 -30.92 -9.28
C LEU A 216 -0.82 -30.43 -7.81
N PRO A 217 -0.20 -31.13 -6.83
CA PRO A 217 -0.16 -30.66 -5.43
C PRO A 217 0.55 -29.31 -5.28
N TYR A 218 1.56 -29.03 -6.12
CA TYR A 218 2.29 -27.77 -6.10
C TYR A 218 1.53 -26.63 -6.79
N PHE A 219 0.77 -26.94 -7.85
CA PHE A 219 -0.13 -25.98 -8.47
C PHE A 219 -1.23 -25.53 -7.49
N PHE A 220 -1.83 -26.47 -6.76
CA PHE A 220 -2.84 -26.15 -5.76
C PHE A 220 -2.27 -25.34 -4.58
N SER A 221 -1.10 -25.71 -4.05
CA SER A 221 -0.48 -24.95 -2.95
C SER A 221 -0.05 -23.54 -3.36
N SER A 222 0.47 -23.38 -4.59
CA SER A 222 0.87 -22.06 -5.11
C SER A 222 -0.34 -21.18 -5.43
N SER A 223 -1.41 -21.76 -5.98
CA SER A 223 -2.65 -21.05 -6.26
C SER A 223 -3.35 -20.60 -4.99
N GLY A 224 -3.34 -21.43 -3.92
CA GLY A 224 -3.86 -21.06 -2.60
C GLY A 224 -3.13 -19.86 -2.00
N LEU A 225 -1.80 -19.80 -2.10
CA LEU A 225 -1.01 -18.64 -1.68
C LEU A 225 -1.36 -17.37 -2.49
N LEU A 226 -1.59 -17.52 -3.79
CA LEU A 226 -1.94 -16.41 -4.68
C LEU A 226 -3.33 -15.86 -4.37
N VAL A 227 -4.33 -16.72 -4.15
CA VAL A 227 -5.68 -16.31 -3.73
C VAL A 227 -5.65 -15.61 -2.38
N LEU A 228 -4.91 -16.15 -1.41
CA LEU A 228 -4.76 -15.53 -0.09
C LEU A 228 -4.04 -14.17 -0.15
N PHE A 229 -3.04 -14.01 -1.03
CA PHE A 229 -2.40 -12.73 -1.27
C PHE A 229 -3.38 -11.70 -1.88
N LEU A 230 -4.20 -12.13 -2.84
CA LEU A 230 -5.20 -11.26 -3.47
C LEU A 230 -6.29 -10.84 -2.47
N THR A 231 -6.74 -11.74 -1.58
CA THR A 231 -7.76 -11.43 -0.56
C THR A 231 -7.21 -10.55 0.57
N PHE A 232 -5.92 -10.64 0.90
CA PHE A 232 -5.28 -9.81 1.92
C PHE A 232 -5.48 -8.30 1.68
N LYS A 233 -5.46 -7.87 0.42
CA LYS A 233 -5.68 -6.47 0.00
C LYS A 233 -7.08 -5.96 0.30
N PHE A 234 -8.09 -6.84 0.30
CA PHE A 234 -9.48 -6.48 0.52
C PHE A 234 -9.86 -6.49 2.00
N ILE A 235 -9.20 -7.32 2.81
CA ILE A 235 -9.54 -7.52 4.24
C ILE A 235 -8.88 -6.48 5.14
N ASN A 236 -7.69 -5.98 4.80
CA ASN A 236 -6.96 -5.06 5.66
C ASN A 236 -7.05 -3.61 5.14
N PRO A 237 -7.61 -2.67 5.92
CA PRO A 237 -7.55 -1.26 5.59
C PRO A 237 -6.09 -0.79 5.56
N LEU A 238 -5.66 -0.25 4.42
CA LEU A 238 -4.29 0.23 4.15
C LEU A 238 -3.88 1.47 4.97
N TRP A 239 -4.66 1.83 5.99
CA TRP A 239 -4.54 3.08 6.74
C TRP A 239 -3.59 3.00 7.94
N ASP A 240 -3.12 1.80 8.29
CA ASP A 240 -2.32 1.50 9.50
C ASP A 240 -0.96 0.86 9.12
N ASN A 241 -0.03 0.65 10.06
CA ASN A 241 1.19 -0.17 9.89
C ASN A 241 0.92 -1.65 10.19
N VAL A 242 -0.21 -1.98 10.79
CA VAL A 242 -0.61 -3.36 11.12
C VAL A 242 -0.65 -4.27 9.89
N TRP A 243 -0.96 -3.75 8.69
CA TRP A 243 -0.91 -4.57 7.48
C TRP A 243 0.53 -4.95 7.09
N LEU A 244 1.58 -4.18 7.44
CA LEU A 244 2.98 -4.58 7.20
C LEU A 244 3.31 -5.81 8.04
N TYR A 245 3.01 -5.77 9.34
CA TYR A 245 3.24 -6.91 10.23
C TYR A 245 2.45 -8.12 9.76
N LYS A 246 1.15 -7.95 9.47
CA LYS A 246 0.29 -9.02 8.95
C LYS A 246 0.78 -9.58 7.62
N LEU A 247 1.32 -8.75 6.73
CA LEU A 247 1.88 -9.17 5.45
C LEU A 247 3.21 -9.91 5.64
N THR A 248 4.07 -9.44 6.55
CA THR A 248 5.31 -10.15 6.91
C THR A 248 4.99 -11.51 7.50
N TYR A 249 4.04 -11.59 8.45
CA TYR A 249 3.54 -12.88 8.96
C TYR A 249 2.98 -13.76 7.85
N PHE A 250 2.27 -13.17 6.88
CA PHE A 250 1.74 -13.89 5.73
C PHE A 250 2.84 -14.46 4.83
N VAL A 251 3.88 -13.67 4.52
CA VAL A 251 5.05 -14.13 3.76
C VAL A 251 5.77 -15.22 4.54
N CYS A 252 6.11 -15.01 5.82
CA CYS A 252 6.75 -16.00 6.67
C CYS A 252 5.93 -17.31 6.75
N ALA A 253 4.61 -17.23 6.91
CA ALA A 253 3.73 -18.39 6.91
C ALA A 253 3.72 -19.10 5.56
N GLY A 254 3.72 -18.37 4.44
CA GLY A 254 3.82 -18.94 3.10
C GLY A 254 5.16 -19.67 2.87
N TRP A 255 6.27 -19.08 3.31
CA TRP A 255 7.58 -19.74 3.30
C TRP A 255 7.60 -21.00 4.16
N LEU A 256 6.97 -20.96 5.33
CA LEU A 256 6.89 -22.10 6.25
C LEU A 256 6.06 -23.24 5.67
N VAL A 257 4.90 -22.95 5.06
CA VAL A 257 4.09 -23.96 4.34
C VAL A 257 4.88 -24.57 3.18
N LEU A 258 5.66 -23.77 2.45
CA LEU A 258 6.52 -24.26 1.38
C LEU A 258 7.65 -25.15 1.90
N LEU A 259 8.30 -24.79 3.01
CA LEU A 259 9.31 -25.61 3.65
C LEU A 259 8.74 -26.94 4.16
N ILE A 260 7.55 -26.92 4.78
CA ILE A 260 6.86 -28.13 5.23
C ILE A 260 6.51 -29.02 4.04
N THR A 261 5.96 -28.46 2.96
CA THR A 261 5.60 -29.24 1.77
C THR A 261 6.83 -29.83 1.09
N LEU A 262 7.91 -29.07 0.93
CA LEU A 262 9.19 -29.58 0.41
C LEU A 262 9.79 -30.66 1.31
N GLY A 263 9.83 -30.42 2.63
CA GLY A 263 10.34 -31.37 3.62
C GLY A 263 9.54 -32.67 3.64
N PHE A 264 8.21 -32.59 3.67
CA PHE A 264 7.33 -33.75 3.59
C PHE A 264 7.53 -34.53 2.29
N THR A 265 7.71 -33.81 1.18
CA THR A 265 7.98 -34.42 -0.12
C THR A 265 9.32 -35.17 -0.10
N ILE A 266 10.39 -34.54 0.39
CA ILE A 266 11.72 -35.16 0.49
C ILE A 266 11.68 -36.39 1.40
N ILE A 267 11.00 -36.30 2.55
CA ILE A 267 10.86 -37.42 3.50
C ILE A 267 10.08 -38.56 2.85
N LYS A 268 8.92 -38.31 2.26
CA LYS A 268 8.11 -39.33 1.58
C LYS A 268 8.92 -40.07 0.50
N GLU A 269 9.67 -39.33 -0.30
CA GLU A 269 10.45 -39.86 -1.43
C GLU A 269 11.80 -40.46 -1.02
N SER A 270 12.29 -40.17 0.19
CA SER A 270 13.51 -40.77 0.76
C SER A 270 13.19 -42.03 1.54
N VAL A 271 12.12 -42.01 2.35
CA VAL A 271 11.66 -43.16 3.14
C VAL A 271 11.15 -44.28 2.23
N GLN A 272 10.53 -43.97 1.09
CA GLN A 272 10.09 -44.99 0.13
C GLN A 272 11.22 -45.72 -0.62
N LYS A 273 12.48 -45.23 -0.59
CA LYS A 273 13.63 -45.94 -1.18
C LYS A 273 14.40 -46.83 -0.20
N GLY A 274 14.05 -46.81 1.09
CA GLY A 274 14.75 -47.56 2.13
C GLY A 274 14.19 -48.94 2.49
N GLY A 275 13.05 -49.37 1.93
CA GLY A 275 12.38 -50.55 2.48
C GLY A 275 11.42 -51.34 1.59
N LYS A 276 11.46 -51.17 0.26
CA LYS A 276 10.85 -52.13 -0.69
C LYS A 276 11.68 -52.21 -1.96
N ARG A 277 12.91 -52.72 -1.82
CA ARG A 277 13.50 -53.55 -2.88
C ARG A 277 12.97 -54.95 -2.61
N PHE A 278 12.23 -55.49 -3.58
CA PHE A 278 11.47 -56.74 -3.55
C PHE A 278 10.10 -56.63 -2.85
#